data_AF-A0AA96DNJ4-F1
#
_entry.id   AF-A0AA96DNJ4-F1
#
_cell.length_a   1.000
_cell.length_b   1.000
_cell.length_c   1.000
_cell.angle_alpha   90.00
_cell.angle_beta   90.00
_cell.angle_gamma   90.00
#
_symmetry.space_group_name_H-M   'P 1'
#
loop_
_entity.id
_entity.type
_entity.pdbx_description
1 polymer ?
#
loop_
_entity_poly.entity_id
_entity_poly.type
_entity_poly.pdbx_seq_one_letter_code
_entity_poly.pdbx_strand_id
1 'polypeptide(L)'
;MNKYVMFALVFITTSLFSSEDWYVSSVKNLYENSKSSDIKGRLLPTSKIEVLDEVDGRYKVKISGFAKDKEEFALYYSYKNRILVAGLSKTSNFDVVSSKKVEDKEFENFKKLEIIAFVDKDNLTKDLNSLYTKADELYKNNCGICHSAHDKKEFTANLWPSVMKSMLSRTAITKEENYLVVQYLQKHAKDME
;
A
#
# COMPACT_ATOMS: atom_id res chain seq x y z
N MET A 1 -44.43 8.11 -48.21
CA MET A 1 -44.67 8.62 -46.85
C MET A 1 -43.72 7.91 -45.90
N ASN A 2 -42.91 8.70 -45.19
CA ASN A 2 -41.62 8.33 -44.60
C ASN A 2 -41.70 7.33 -43.44
N LYS A 3 -40.80 6.34 -43.46
CA LYS A 3 -40.48 5.50 -42.29
C LYS A 3 -39.33 6.17 -41.54
N TYR A 4 -39.60 6.68 -40.34
CA TYR A 4 -38.55 7.19 -39.44
C TYR A 4 -37.93 6.01 -38.69
N VAL A 5 -36.70 5.67 -39.04
CA VAL A 5 -35.85 4.76 -38.26
C VAL A 5 -35.24 5.58 -37.13
N MET A 6 -35.71 5.35 -35.91
CA MET A 6 -35.19 5.99 -34.71
C MET A 6 -33.94 5.26 -34.27
N PHE A 7 -32.77 5.80 -34.61
CA PHE A 7 -31.48 5.32 -34.09
C PHE A 7 -31.36 5.76 -32.63
N ALA A 8 -31.46 4.81 -31.70
CA ALA A 8 -31.16 5.03 -30.29
C ALA A 8 -29.64 5.19 -30.13
N LEU A 9 -29.18 6.42 -29.91
CA LEU A 9 -27.80 6.72 -29.55
C LEU A 9 -27.58 6.28 -28.10
N VAL A 10 -26.99 5.10 -27.91
CA VAL A 10 -26.52 4.67 -26.58
C VAL A 10 -25.24 5.46 -26.27
N PHE A 11 -25.35 6.46 -25.41
CA PHE A 11 -24.19 7.13 -24.81
C PHE A 11 -23.51 6.17 -23.83
N ILE A 12 -22.49 5.46 -24.31
CA ILE A 12 -21.55 4.76 -23.43
C ILE A 12 -20.68 5.85 -22.80
N THR A 13 -21.02 6.28 -21.59
CA THR A 13 -20.16 7.15 -20.79
C THR A 13 -18.97 6.33 -20.31
N THR A 14 -17.90 6.30 -21.11
CA THR A 14 -16.59 5.86 -20.62
C THR A 14 -16.08 6.93 -19.66
N SER A 15 -16.24 6.69 -18.36
CA SER A 15 -15.58 7.48 -17.32
C SER A 15 -14.07 7.36 -17.53
N LEU A 16 -13.46 8.42 -18.07
CA LEU A 16 -12.01 8.54 -18.13
C LEU A 16 -11.52 8.73 -16.69
N PHE A 17 -11.16 7.64 -16.02
CA PHE A 17 -10.39 7.74 -14.78
C PHE A 17 -9.03 8.34 -15.15
N SER A 18 -8.80 9.58 -14.73
CA SER A 18 -7.45 10.13 -14.67
C SER A 18 -6.63 9.24 -13.74
N SER A 19 -5.42 8.88 -14.16
CA SER A 19 -4.44 8.17 -13.32
C SER A 19 -4.07 9.07 -12.15
N GLU A 20 -4.88 9.01 -11.09
CA GLU A 20 -4.66 9.72 -9.85
C GLU A 20 -4.07 8.76 -8.83
N ASP A 21 -3.01 9.21 -8.17
CA ASP A 21 -2.39 8.45 -7.10
C ASP A 21 -3.23 8.54 -5.83
N TRP A 22 -3.53 7.39 -5.24
CA TRP A 22 -4.16 7.28 -3.93
C TRP A 22 -3.20 6.58 -2.96
N TYR A 23 -3.43 6.82 -1.69
CA TYR A 23 -2.68 6.24 -0.59
C TYR A 23 -3.62 5.54 0.37
N VAL A 24 -3.16 4.41 0.86
CA VAL A 24 -3.89 3.60 1.82
C VAL A 24 -3.76 4.20 3.21
N SER A 25 -4.87 4.54 3.88
CA SER A 25 -4.83 5.18 5.19
C SER A 25 -4.78 4.19 6.36
N SER A 26 -5.22 2.96 6.15
CA SER A 26 -5.17 1.85 7.12
C SER A 26 -5.09 0.51 6.39
N VAL A 27 -4.76 -0.59 7.06
CA VAL A 27 -4.56 -1.89 6.39
C VAL A 27 -5.81 -2.33 5.63
N LYS A 28 -5.67 -2.62 4.33
CA LYS A 28 -6.76 -3.09 3.47
C LYS A 28 -6.59 -4.54 3.08
N ASN A 29 -7.71 -5.22 2.88
CA ASN A 29 -7.73 -6.55 2.27
C ASN A 29 -7.57 -6.43 0.75
N LEU A 30 -6.88 -7.40 0.16
CA LEU A 30 -6.73 -7.53 -1.28
C LEU A 30 -7.53 -8.74 -1.79
N TYR A 31 -8.26 -8.53 -2.87
CA TYR A 31 -9.07 -9.54 -3.54
C TYR A 31 -8.62 -9.70 -5.00
N GLU A 32 -8.67 -10.92 -5.52
CA GLU A 32 -8.29 -11.20 -6.92
C GLU A 32 -9.34 -10.70 -7.93
N ASN A 33 -10.61 -10.60 -7.52
CA ASN A 33 -11.69 -10.07 -8.34
C ASN A 33 -12.72 -9.31 -7.49
N SER A 34 -13.56 -8.52 -8.16
CA SER A 34 -14.56 -7.65 -7.54
C SER A 34 -15.61 -8.38 -6.70
N LYS A 35 -15.92 -9.65 -7.04
CA LYS A 35 -16.99 -10.45 -6.40
C LYS A 35 -16.49 -11.39 -5.31
N SER A 36 -15.18 -11.58 -5.19
CA SER A 36 -14.59 -12.53 -4.23
C SER A 36 -14.71 -12.03 -2.79
N SER A 37 -15.10 -12.91 -1.87
CA SER A 37 -14.98 -12.68 -0.43
C SER A 37 -13.64 -13.16 0.15
N ASP A 38 -12.86 -13.90 -0.63
CA ASP A 38 -11.61 -14.52 -0.17
C ASP A 38 -10.50 -13.49 -0.10
N ILE A 39 -10.00 -13.24 1.11
CA ILE A 39 -8.86 -12.33 1.33
C ILE A 39 -7.59 -13.02 0.84
N LYS A 40 -6.98 -12.47 -0.22
CA LYS A 40 -5.78 -13.01 -0.86
C LYS A 40 -4.53 -12.19 -0.60
N GLY A 41 -4.64 -11.11 0.17
CA GLY A 41 -3.52 -10.34 0.66
C GLY A 41 -3.95 -9.21 1.57
N ARG A 42 -2.97 -8.49 2.10
CA ARG A 42 -3.16 -7.28 2.89
C ARG A 42 -2.22 -6.19 2.39
N LEU A 43 -2.78 -5.02 2.14
CA LEU A 43 -2.06 -3.82 1.70
C LEU A 43 -1.89 -2.89 2.89
N LEU A 44 -0.66 -2.45 3.14
CA LEU A 44 -0.31 -1.66 4.31
C LEU A 44 -0.56 -0.16 4.08
N PRO A 45 -0.75 0.63 5.17
CA PRO A 45 -0.93 2.07 5.05
C PRO A 45 0.28 2.75 4.41
N THR A 46 0.07 3.95 3.88
CA THR A 46 1.03 4.80 3.12
C THR A 46 1.46 4.21 1.76
N SER A 47 1.00 3.00 1.42
CA SER A 47 1.22 2.41 0.11
C SER A 47 0.48 3.21 -0.96
N LYS A 48 1.21 3.59 -2.00
CA LYS A 48 0.68 4.22 -3.21
C LYS A 48 -0.04 3.18 -4.06
N ILE A 49 -1.23 3.53 -4.55
CA ILE A 49 -2.00 2.75 -5.52
C ILE A 49 -2.47 3.67 -6.65
N GLU A 50 -2.71 3.08 -7.81
CA GLU A 50 -3.41 3.73 -8.91
C GLU A 50 -4.80 3.11 -9.03
N VAL A 51 -5.85 3.94 -8.94
CA VAL A 51 -7.23 3.48 -9.16
C VAL A 51 -7.49 3.45 -10.66
N LEU A 52 -7.77 2.26 -11.19
CA LEU A 52 -7.97 2.05 -12.62
C LEU A 52 -9.44 2.10 -13.01
N ASP A 53 -10.30 1.56 -12.15
CA ASP A 53 -11.74 1.46 -12.39
C ASP A 53 -12.51 1.18 -11.11
N GLU A 54 -13.83 1.30 -11.18
CA GLU A 54 -14.76 0.85 -10.18
C GLU A 54 -15.62 -0.30 -10.73
N VAL A 55 -15.56 -1.47 -10.09
CA VAL A 55 -16.27 -2.67 -10.53
C VAL A 55 -16.95 -3.34 -9.35
N ASP A 56 -18.26 -3.58 -9.47
CA ASP A 56 -19.12 -4.19 -8.44
C ASP A 56 -18.94 -3.57 -7.03
N GLY A 57 -18.80 -2.23 -6.96
CA GLY A 57 -18.67 -1.52 -5.68
C GLY A 57 -17.27 -1.60 -5.04
N ARG A 58 -16.26 -2.12 -5.75
CA ARG A 58 -14.85 -2.08 -5.35
C ARG A 58 -14.01 -1.31 -6.34
N TYR A 59 -12.86 -0.81 -5.88
CA TYR A 59 -11.86 -0.27 -6.79
C TYR A 59 -10.96 -1.38 -7.32
N LYS A 60 -10.80 -1.40 -8.65
CA LYS A 60 -9.73 -2.12 -9.33
C LYS A 60 -8.50 -1.24 -9.29
N VAL A 61 -7.43 -1.72 -8.67
CA VAL A 61 -6.24 -0.93 -8.39
C VAL A 61 -4.99 -1.61 -8.91
N LYS A 62 -4.02 -0.82 -9.38
CA LYS A 62 -2.66 -1.27 -9.64
C LYS A 62 -1.80 -1.00 -8.40
N ILE A 63 -1.09 -2.02 -7.95
CA ILE A 63 -0.16 -1.96 -6.82
C ILE A 63 1.23 -2.26 -7.35
N SER A 64 2.18 -1.37 -7.07
CA SER A 64 3.59 -1.53 -7.46
C SER A 64 4.47 -1.74 -6.23
N GLY A 65 5.45 -2.63 -6.35
CA GLY A 65 6.47 -2.84 -5.32
C GLY A 65 7.61 -3.71 -5.83
N PHE A 66 8.59 -3.96 -4.98
CA PHE A 66 9.69 -4.87 -5.26
C PHE A 66 9.40 -6.23 -4.63
N ALA A 67 9.58 -7.29 -5.41
CA ALA A 67 9.46 -8.67 -4.95
C ALA A 67 10.79 -9.38 -5.21
N LYS A 68 11.10 -10.37 -4.39
CA LYS A 68 12.24 -11.25 -4.61
C LYS A 68 11.78 -12.42 -5.49
N ASP A 69 12.60 -12.86 -6.45
CA ASP A 69 12.22 -13.81 -7.51
C ASP A 69 11.55 -15.11 -7.03
N LYS A 70 11.84 -15.58 -5.81
CA LYS A 70 11.29 -16.82 -5.23
C LYS A 70 10.32 -16.58 -4.07
N GLU A 71 10.02 -15.33 -3.76
CA GLU A 71 9.23 -14.91 -2.60
C GLU A 71 8.26 -13.78 -3.00
N GLU A 72 7.46 -14.02 -4.04
CA GLU A 72 6.48 -13.05 -4.56
C GLU A 72 5.28 -12.82 -3.64
N PHE A 73 5.29 -13.43 -2.45
CA PHE A 73 4.27 -13.24 -1.41
C PHE A 73 4.45 -11.95 -0.62
N ALA A 74 5.47 -11.13 -0.93
CA ALA A 74 5.71 -9.85 -0.29
C ALA A 74 6.13 -8.81 -1.34
N LEU A 75 5.46 -7.67 -1.33
CA LEU A 75 5.83 -6.47 -2.08
C LEU A 75 6.47 -5.47 -1.13
N TYR A 76 7.66 -4.98 -1.46
CA TYR A 76 8.42 -4.01 -0.70
C TYR A 76 8.44 -2.63 -1.38
N TYR A 77 8.53 -1.57 -0.60
CA TYR A 77 8.61 -0.19 -1.08
C TYR A 77 9.94 0.10 -1.80
N SER A 78 11.02 -0.53 -1.31
CA SER A 78 12.39 -0.47 -1.84
C SER A 78 12.96 -1.88 -1.87
N TYR A 79 13.86 -2.17 -2.81
CA TYR A 79 14.61 -3.44 -2.84
C TYR A 79 15.80 -3.44 -1.86
N LYS A 80 16.14 -2.29 -1.25
CA LYS A 80 17.24 -2.14 -0.28
C LYS A 80 16.77 -2.23 1.18
N ASN A 81 15.48 -1.98 1.45
CA ASN A 81 14.92 -1.92 2.80
C ASN A 81 13.64 -2.76 2.90
N ARG A 82 13.45 -3.43 4.04
CA ARG A 82 12.29 -4.30 4.33
C ARG A 82 11.08 -3.49 4.80
N ILE A 83 10.61 -2.60 3.93
CA ILE A 83 9.41 -1.78 4.15
C ILE A 83 8.28 -2.39 3.34
N LEU A 84 7.32 -3.03 4.01
CA LEU A 84 6.27 -3.80 3.34
C LEU A 84 5.21 -2.86 2.73
N VAL A 85 4.94 -3.04 1.45
CA VAL A 85 3.78 -2.47 0.74
C VAL A 85 2.60 -3.39 0.92
N ALA A 86 2.75 -4.68 0.56
CA ALA A 86 1.70 -5.67 0.69
C ALA A 86 2.26 -7.05 1.04
N GLY A 87 1.51 -7.80 1.84
CA GLY A 87 1.70 -9.24 2.02
C GLY A 87 0.62 -9.99 1.25
N LEU A 88 1.01 -10.94 0.42
CA LEU A 88 0.11 -11.75 -0.42
C LEU A 88 0.02 -13.17 0.13
N SER A 89 -1.12 -13.81 -0.07
CA SER A 89 -1.32 -15.22 0.29
C SER A 89 -0.49 -16.13 -0.61
N LYS A 90 -0.04 -17.28 -0.09
CA LYS A 90 0.62 -18.31 -0.92
C LYS A 90 -0.27 -18.86 -2.03
N THR A 91 -1.58 -18.76 -1.85
CA THR A 91 -2.59 -19.21 -2.80
C THR A 91 -3.17 -18.07 -3.62
N SER A 92 -2.50 -16.91 -3.67
CA SER A 92 -2.96 -15.78 -4.47
C SER A 92 -2.52 -15.93 -5.92
N ASN A 93 -3.36 -15.50 -6.84
CA ASN A 93 -3.13 -15.47 -8.28
C ASN A 93 -3.58 -14.12 -8.84
N PHE A 94 -2.97 -13.04 -8.35
CA PHE A 94 -3.21 -11.68 -8.86
C PHE A 94 -2.64 -11.52 -10.28
N ASP A 95 -3.33 -10.75 -11.13
CA ASP A 95 -2.83 -10.47 -12.48
C ASP A 95 -1.57 -9.61 -12.44
N VAL A 96 -0.51 -10.06 -13.09
CA VAL A 96 0.76 -9.32 -13.21
C VAL A 96 0.74 -8.45 -14.46
N VAL A 97 0.79 -7.14 -14.27
CA VAL A 97 0.84 -6.13 -15.34
C VAL A 97 2.27 -5.93 -15.84
N SER A 98 3.23 -5.92 -14.92
CA SER A 98 4.64 -5.71 -15.24
C SER A 98 5.53 -6.44 -14.26
N SER A 99 6.66 -6.94 -14.76
CA SER A 99 7.70 -7.61 -13.98
C SER A 99 9.05 -7.27 -14.59
N LYS A 100 9.83 -6.41 -13.93
CA LYS A 100 11.14 -5.93 -14.41
C LYS A 100 12.22 -6.18 -13.38
N LYS A 101 13.32 -6.83 -13.74
CA LYS A 101 14.46 -7.02 -12.84
C LYS A 101 15.03 -5.68 -12.41
N VAL A 102 15.55 -5.63 -11.18
CA VAL A 102 16.29 -4.46 -10.69
C VAL A 102 17.66 -4.41 -11.37
N GLU A 103 18.05 -3.21 -11.82
CA GLU A 103 19.36 -2.95 -12.45
C GLU A 103 20.43 -2.64 -11.38
N ASP A 104 20.49 -3.47 -10.34
CA ASP A 104 21.46 -3.38 -9.26
C ASP A 104 22.05 -4.78 -9.05
N LYS A 105 23.36 -4.91 -9.29
CA LYS A 105 24.06 -6.22 -9.23
C LYS A 105 24.02 -6.83 -7.84
N GLU A 106 23.95 -6.03 -6.78
CA GLU A 106 23.84 -6.54 -5.41
C GLU A 106 22.42 -7.08 -5.12
N PHE A 107 21.42 -6.60 -5.87
CA PHE A 107 19.99 -6.92 -5.68
C PHE A 107 19.36 -7.54 -6.93
N GLU A 108 20.14 -8.27 -7.74
CA GLU A 108 19.68 -8.86 -9.01
C GLU A 108 18.57 -9.93 -8.85
N ASN A 109 18.37 -10.41 -7.61
CA ASN A 109 17.29 -11.31 -7.22
C ASN A 109 15.97 -10.60 -6.91
N PHE A 110 15.93 -9.27 -7.05
CA PHE A 110 14.71 -8.47 -6.96
C PHE A 110 14.21 -8.06 -8.33
N LYS A 111 12.90 -7.91 -8.39
CA LYS A 111 12.16 -7.34 -9.51
C LYS A 111 11.14 -6.34 -9.03
N LYS A 112 10.93 -5.29 -9.80
CA LYS A 112 9.76 -4.42 -9.68
C LYS A 112 8.56 -5.16 -10.29
N LEU A 113 7.55 -5.39 -9.48
CA LEU A 113 6.31 -6.08 -9.82
C LEU A 113 5.15 -5.08 -9.74
N GLU A 114 4.26 -5.15 -10.72
CA GLU A 114 3.00 -4.40 -10.74
C GLU A 114 1.86 -5.40 -10.90
N ILE A 115 0.93 -5.41 -9.95
CA ILE A 115 -0.20 -6.34 -9.93
C ILE A 115 -1.54 -5.60 -9.94
N ILE A 116 -2.57 -6.26 -10.43
CA ILE A 116 -3.96 -5.85 -10.26
C ILE A 116 -4.54 -6.52 -9.03
N ALA A 117 -5.22 -5.74 -8.21
CA ALA A 117 -6.05 -6.24 -7.12
C ALA A 117 -7.34 -5.44 -7.02
N PHE A 118 -8.29 -5.97 -6.25
CA PHE A 118 -9.52 -5.29 -5.89
C PHE A 118 -9.50 -4.96 -4.40
N VAL A 119 -9.99 -3.77 -4.07
CA VAL A 119 -10.07 -3.25 -2.71
C VAL A 119 -11.41 -2.58 -2.47
N ASP A 120 -11.89 -2.64 -1.22
CA ASP A 120 -13.03 -1.81 -0.80
C ASP A 120 -12.65 -0.32 -0.86
N LYS A 121 -13.63 0.57 -1.05
CA LYS A 121 -13.37 2.00 -1.36
C LYS A 121 -12.99 2.87 -0.16
N ASP A 122 -13.21 2.36 1.05
CA ASP A 122 -12.91 3.04 2.31
C ASP A 122 -11.39 3.15 2.55
N ASN A 123 -10.98 3.97 3.52
CA ASN A 123 -9.58 4.01 3.97
C ASN A 123 -8.55 4.31 2.86
N LEU A 124 -8.91 5.20 1.95
CA LEU A 124 -8.05 5.73 0.89
C LEU A 124 -8.05 7.26 0.97
N THR A 125 -6.90 7.87 0.67
CA THR A 125 -6.72 9.33 0.63
C THR A 125 -5.80 9.73 -0.50
N LYS A 126 -5.94 10.95 -1.01
CA LYS A 126 -4.97 11.56 -1.95
C LYS A 126 -3.84 12.30 -1.21
N ASP A 127 -3.96 12.47 0.10
CA ASP A 127 -3.03 13.25 0.92
C ASP A 127 -2.14 12.32 1.76
N LEU A 128 -0.97 11.95 1.23
CA LEU A 128 0.04 11.19 1.96
C LEU A 128 0.58 11.95 3.19
N ASN A 129 0.71 13.28 3.09
CA ASN A 129 1.27 14.08 4.17
C ASN A 129 0.36 14.05 5.40
N SER A 130 -0.96 14.07 5.21
CA SER A 130 -1.91 13.89 6.33
C SER A 130 -1.68 12.58 7.10
N LEU A 131 -1.32 11.49 6.40
CA LEU A 131 -1.01 10.20 7.04
C LEU A 131 0.29 10.29 7.85
N TYR A 132 1.31 10.95 7.31
CA TYR A 132 2.59 11.14 8.00
C TYR A 132 2.47 12.08 9.20
N THR A 133 1.71 13.17 9.10
CA THR A 133 1.42 14.05 10.24
C THR A 133 0.73 13.26 11.35
N LYS A 134 -0.31 12.50 11.02
CA LYS A 134 -1.00 11.65 12.00
C LYS A 134 -0.05 10.63 12.64
N ALA A 135 0.83 10.00 11.86
CA ALA A 135 1.80 9.03 12.36
C ALA A 135 2.81 9.66 13.32
N ASP A 136 3.31 10.85 12.98
CA ASP A 136 4.26 11.63 13.79
C ASP A 136 3.63 12.06 15.12
N GLU A 137 2.39 12.54 15.09
CA GLU A 137 1.62 12.88 16.29
C GLU A 137 1.40 11.67 17.20
N LEU A 138 0.95 10.54 16.62
CA LEU A 138 0.78 9.28 17.36
C LEU A 138 2.09 8.86 18.02
N TYR A 139 3.20 8.92 17.30
CA TYR A 139 4.52 8.57 17.82
C TYR A 139 4.96 9.49 18.96
N LYS A 140 4.94 10.81 18.76
CA LYS A 140 5.39 11.79 19.76
C LYS A 140 4.54 11.75 21.03
N ASN A 141 3.23 11.66 20.87
CA ASN A 141 2.29 11.69 22.01
C ASN A 141 2.36 10.43 22.86
N ASN A 142 2.79 9.29 22.31
CA ASN A 142 2.82 8.02 23.02
C ASN A 142 4.22 7.58 23.47
N CYS A 143 5.26 7.91 22.69
CA CYS A 143 6.63 7.46 22.97
C CYS A 143 7.44 8.48 23.77
N GLY A 144 6.93 9.72 23.95
CA GLY A 144 7.55 10.75 24.77
C GLY A 144 7.13 10.78 26.25
N ILE A 145 6.24 9.87 26.67
CA ILE A 145 5.60 9.91 28.00
C ILE A 145 6.57 9.47 29.12
N CYS A 146 7.34 8.41 28.89
CA CYS A 146 8.20 7.81 29.92
C CYS A 146 9.67 8.24 29.81
N HIS A 147 10.12 8.56 28.60
CA HIS A 147 11.45 9.06 28.26
C HIS A 147 11.33 9.89 26.98
N SER A 148 12.41 10.58 26.58
CA SER A 148 12.43 11.25 25.28
C SER A 148 12.18 10.24 24.16
N ALA A 149 11.27 10.56 23.25
CA ALA A 149 11.05 9.75 22.06
C ALA A 149 12.33 9.74 21.20
N HIS A 150 12.71 8.57 20.69
CA HIS A 150 13.84 8.43 19.79
C HIS A 150 13.63 9.24 18.51
N ASP A 151 14.69 9.89 18.01
CA ASP A 151 14.60 10.61 16.74
C ASP A 151 14.36 9.61 15.59
N LYS A 152 13.52 9.95 14.62
CA LYS A 152 13.23 9.07 13.47
C LYS A 152 14.46 8.69 12.64
N LYS A 153 15.54 9.48 12.70
CA LYS A 153 16.83 9.23 12.06
C LYS A 153 17.83 8.49 12.97
N GLU A 154 17.43 8.06 14.17
CA GLU A 154 18.29 7.31 15.07
C GLU A 154 18.54 5.88 14.57
N PHE A 155 17.50 5.22 14.05
CA PHE A 155 17.55 3.83 13.60
C PHE A 155 17.37 3.69 12.07
N THR A 156 17.76 2.52 11.55
CA THR A 156 17.51 2.14 10.16
C THR A 156 16.05 1.70 9.95
N ALA A 157 15.58 1.76 8.71
CA ALA A 157 14.26 1.32 8.30
C ALA A 157 14.00 -0.13 8.72
N ASN A 158 15.02 -0.98 8.68
CA ASN A 158 14.87 -2.39 9.06
C ASN A 158 14.80 -2.60 10.58
N LEU A 159 15.29 -1.65 11.39
CA LEU A 159 15.34 -1.76 12.84
C LEU A 159 14.08 -1.21 13.53
N TRP A 160 13.47 -0.16 12.97
CA TRP A 160 12.26 0.48 13.53
C TRP A 160 11.13 -0.47 13.93
N PRO A 161 10.76 -1.51 13.15
CA PRO A 161 9.70 -2.43 13.56
C PRO A 161 10.00 -3.14 14.90
N SER A 162 11.27 -3.50 15.15
CA SER A 162 11.68 -4.16 16.39
C SER A 162 11.65 -3.19 17.58
N VAL A 163 12.09 -1.95 17.35
CA VAL A 163 12.05 -0.87 18.35
C VAL A 163 10.61 -0.56 18.75
N MET A 164 9.71 -0.39 17.78
CA MET A 164 8.29 -0.17 18.07
C MET A 164 7.68 -1.36 18.82
N LYS A 165 8.01 -2.60 18.43
CA LYS A 165 7.50 -3.81 19.09
C LYS A 165 7.90 -3.90 20.56
N SER A 166 9.09 -3.45 20.96
CA SER A 166 9.55 -3.53 22.36
C SER A 166 8.81 -2.57 23.30
N MET A 167 8.21 -1.50 22.75
CA MET A 167 7.51 -0.47 23.51
C MET A 167 5.99 -0.47 23.30
N LEU A 168 5.47 -1.09 22.24
CA LEU A 168 4.05 -0.99 21.86
C LEU A 168 3.09 -1.32 23.01
N SER A 169 3.37 -2.37 23.79
CA SER A 169 2.52 -2.78 24.94
C SER A 169 2.52 -1.79 26.11
N ARG A 170 3.37 -0.77 26.06
CA ARG A 170 3.50 0.32 27.06
C ARG A 170 2.90 1.64 26.56
N THR A 171 2.27 1.63 25.39
CA THR A 171 1.65 2.81 24.76
C THR A 171 0.15 2.61 24.56
N ALA A 172 -0.58 3.68 24.25
CA ALA A 172 -1.99 3.59 23.84
C ALA A 172 -2.16 3.34 22.33
N ILE A 173 -1.07 3.20 21.57
CA ILE A 173 -1.10 2.95 20.13
C ILE A 173 -1.77 1.60 19.87
N THR A 174 -2.86 1.62 19.10
CA THR A 174 -3.55 0.41 18.67
C THR A 174 -2.72 -0.39 17.65
N LYS A 175 -3.10 -1.64 17.40
CA LYS A 175 -2.42 -2.46 16.39
C LYS A 175 -2.50 -1.83 14.99
N GLU A 176 -3.64 -1.27 14.63
CA GLU A 176 -3.90 -0.61 13.36
C GLU A 176 -3.06 0.67 13.22
N GLU A 177 -3.00 1.50 14.25
CA GLU A 177 -2.15 2.70 14.29
C GLU A 177 -0.67 2.37 14.23
N ASN A 178 -0.25 1.29 14.89
CA ASN A 178 1.15 0.86 14.86
C ASN A 178 1.63 0.55 13.44
N TYR A 179 0.78 0.02 12.54
CA TYR A 179 1.16 -0.14 11.14
C TYR A 179 1.48 1.21 10.46
N LEU A 180 0.68 2.24 10.74
CA LEU A 180 0.91 3.58 10.20
C LEU A 180 2.18 4.20 10.78
N VAL A 181 2.37 4.12 12.11
CA VAL A 181 3.55 4.65 12.79
C VAL A 181 4.83 3.96 12.32
N VAL A 182 4.85 2.64 12.24
CA VAL A 182 6.00 1.89 11.71
C VAL A 182 6.28 2.27 10.27
N GLN A 183 5.26 2.33 9.39
CA GLN A 183 5.45 2.72 8.00
C GLN A 183 6.04 4.14 7.87
N TYR A 184 5.62 5.08 8.73
CA TYR A 184 6.18 6.42 8.80
C TYR A 184 7.65 6.39 9.24
N LEU A 185 7.95 5.76 10.38
CA LEU A 185 9.31 5.69 10.93
C LEU A 185 10.27 5.01 9.96
N GLN A 186 9.85 3.91 9.34
CA GLN A 186 10.65 3.21 8.34
C GLN A 186 10.96 4.08 7.13
N LYS A 187 9.99 4.86 6.63
CA LYS A 187 10.17 5.73 5.44
C LYS A 187 10.91 7.04 5.74
N HIS A 188 11.09 7.38 7.02
CA HIS A 188 11.85 8.56 7.45
C HIS A 188 13.13 8.18 8.22
N ALA A 189 13.53 6.90 8.14
CA ALA A 189 14.66 6.35 8.88
C ALA A 189 16.01 6.91 8.42
N LYS A 190 17.08 6.58 9.16
CA LYS A 190 18.45 7.04 8.91
C LYS A 190 18.94 6.73 7.50
N ASP A 191 18.62 5.55 7.01
CA ASP A 191 19.01 4.97 5.72
C ASP A 191 17.96 5.20 4.63
N MET A 192 17.01 6.10 4.88
CA MET A 192 16.11 6.63 3.87
C MET A 192 16.59 8.00 3.42
N GLU A 193 16.71 8.17 2.10
CA GLU A 193 17.04 9.43 1.42
C GLU A 193 16.04 10.53 1.75
#